data_AF-A0A8I1PQY2-F1
#
_entry.id   AF-A0A8I1PQY2-F1
#
_cell.length_a   1.000
_cell.length_b   1.000
_cell.length_c   1.000
_cell.angle_alpha   90.00
_cell.angle_beta   90.00
_cell.angle_gamma   90.00
#
_symmetry.space_group_name_H-M   'P 1'
#
loop_
_entity.id
_entity.type
_entity.pdbx_description
1 polymer ?
#
loop_
_entity_poly.entity_id
_entity_poly.type
_entity_poly.pdbx_seq_one_letter_code
_entity_poly.pdbx_strand_id
1 'polypeptide(L)'
;MSVAFGKLGDMARLHSVPEWVCPPLRAVANIELFLLAEYRRTRAPQALGSWVSLSWLGAGAGERTPGPLGEGLPSEAVAWSSMLVADALAEGEPYPPSEWWAAHEIAPADRFTSEAWELRASDSYVRHYMHGAVVALGWLLGDLTDPRLMAPVFNGVATRIPAAERELCRARLWALSESTQPATAG
;
A
#
# COMPACT_ATOMS: atom_id res chain seq x y z
N MET A 1 8.99 16.78 10.72
CA MET A 1 9.56 15.46 11.06
C MET A 1 10.14 14.86 9.79
N SER A 2 11.48 14.79 9.70
CA SER A 2 12.16 14.27 8.50
C SER A 2 12.33 12.76 8.68
N VAL A 3 11.55 11.96 7.96
CA VAL A 3 11.78 10.52 7.88
C VAL A 3 13.07 10.34 7.08
N ALA A 4 14.12 9.89 7.74
CA ALA A 4 15.39 9.59 7.11
C ALA A 4 15.21 8.37 6.20
N PHE A 5 14.90 8.61 4.93
CA PHE A 5 14.93 7.62 3.85
C PHE A 5 16.39 7.20 3.60
N GLY A 6 16.91 6.35 4.48
CA GLY A 6 18.20 5.70 4.32
C GLY A 6 18.22 4.91 3.00
N LYS A 7 19.11 5.31 2.10
CA LYS A 7 19.60 4.56 0.93
C LYS A 7 18.61 3.53 0.32
N LEU A 8 17.71 4.02 -0.51
CA LEU A 8 16.89 3.29 -1.51
C LEU A 8 17.73 2.59 -2.62
N GLY A 9 18.93 2.08 -2.27
CA GLY A 9 19.95 1.62 -3.21
C GLY A 9 20.18 0.11 -3.25
N ASP A 10 19.77 -0.66 -2.24
CA ASP A 10 19.89 -2.12 -2.24
C ASP A 10 18.50 -2.74 -2.22
N MET A 11 17.96 -2.98 -3.42
CA MET A 11 16.67 -3.62 -3.62
C MET A 11 16.71 -5.07 -3.13
N ALA A 12 16.07 -5.35 -2.01
CA ALA A 12 15.47 -6.67 -1.81
C ALA A 12 14.40 -6.84 -2.89
N ARG A 13 14.74 -7.53 -3.98
CA ARG A 13 13.74 -8.04 -4.93
C ARG A 13 12.92 -9.07 -4.14
N LEU A 14 11.61 -8.92 -4.05
CA LEU A 14 10.74 -9.92 -3.43
C LEU A 14 11.04 -11.31 -4.02
N HIS A 15 11.58 -12.22 -3.19
CA HIS A 15 11.93 -13.59 -3.61
C HIS A 15 10.84 -14.60 -3.26
N SER A 16 9.96 -14.24 -2.33
CA SER A 16 8.80 -15.01 -1.87
C SER A 16 7.77 -14.04 -1.32
N VAL A 17 6.48 -14.36 -1.47
CA VAL A 17 5.41 -13.69 -0.72
C VAL A 17 4.90 -14.61 0.37
N PRO A 18 4.37 -14.07 1.48
CA PRO A 18 3.63 -14.86 2.47
C PRO A 18 2.49 -15.67 1.82
N GLU A 19 2.15 -16.83 2.40
CA GLU A 19 1.12 -17.74 1.85
C GLU A 19 -0.28 -17.13 1.76
N TRP A 20 -0.59 -16.16 2.62
CA TRP A 20 -1.88 -15.46 2.62
C TRP A 20 -2.06 -14.48 1.46
N VAL A 21 -0.98 -14.13 0.76
CA VAL A 21 -1.02 -13.20 -0.37
C VAL A 21 -1.70 -13.85 -1.57
N CYS A 22 -2.84 -13.30 -1.98
CA CYS A 22 -3.66 -13.84 -3.06
C CYS A 22 -3.02 -13.70 -4.46
N PRO A 23 -2.44 -12.55 -4.84
CA PRO A 23 -1.79 -12.41 -6.14
C PRO A 23 -0.47 -13.20 -6.22
N PRO A 24 -0.09 -13.70 -7.40
CA PRO A 24 1.17 -14.42 -7.56
C PRO A 24 2.37 -13.51 -7.33
N LEU A 25 3.45 -14.05 -6.74
CA LEU A 25 4.72 -13.35 -6.47
C LEU A 25 5.17 -12.45 -7.63
N ARG A 26 5.09 -12.95 -8.88
CA ARG A 26 5.53 -12.22 -10.06
C ARG A 26 4.71 -10.95 -10.31
N ALA A 27 3.39 -11.01 -10.14
CA ALA A 27 2.53 -9.84 -10.27
C ALA A 27 2.87 -8.79 -9.21
N VAL A 28 3.01 -9.23 -7.95
CA VAL A 28 3.40 -8.38 -6.82
C VAL A 28 4.73 -7.69 -7.08
N ALA A 29 5.78 -8.44 -7.40
CA ALA A 29 7.12 -7.90 -7.63
C ALA A 29 7.17 -6.93 -8.83
N ASN A 30 6.46 -7.25 -9.91
CA ASN A 30 6.39 -6.37 -11.08
C ASN A 30 5.67 -5.05 -10.79
N ILE A 31 4.52 -5.12 -10.09
CA ILE A 31 3.73 -3.95 -9.73
C ILE A 31 4.47 -3.10 -8.68
N GLU A 32 5.15 -3.71 -7.73
CA GLU A 32 6.02 -3.03 -6.76
C GLU A 32 7.05 -2.13 -7.47
N LEU A 33 7.83 -2.69 -8.40
CA LEU A 33 8.83 -1.93 -9.15
C LEU A 33 8.21 -0.81 -9.98
N PHE A 34 7.06 -1.08 -10.59
CA PHE A 34 6.33 -0.09 -11.37
C PHE A 34 5.84 1.07 -10.49
N LEU A 35 5.23 0.79 -9.35
CA LEU A 35 4.74 1.82 -8.42
C LEU A 35 5.86 2.67 -7.85
N LEU A 36 7.04 2.09 -7.56
CA LEU A 36 8.22 2.86 -7.17
C LEU A 36 8.65 3.83 -8.27
N ALA A 37 8.64 3.39 -9.52
CA ALA A 37 8.95 4.26 -10.65
C ALA A 37 7.89 5.36 -10.84
N GLU A 38 6.60 5.02 -10.70
CA GLU A 38 5.50 5.99 -10.77
C GLU A 38 5.57 7.02 -9.64
N TYR A 39 5.92 6.61 -8.41
CA TYR A 39 6.17 7.53 -7.31
C TYR A 39 7.36 8.45 -7.62
N ARG A 40 8.48 7.92 -8.12
CA ARG A 40 9.64 8.76 -8.49
C ARG A 40 9.29 9.79 -9.56
N ARG A 41 8.42 9.43 -10.51
CA ARG A 41 7.96 10.30 -11.61
C ARG A 41 6.98 11.38 -11.15
N THR A 42 5.97 10.99 -10.36
CA THR A 42 4.81 11.85 -10.06
C THR A 42 4.82 12.43 -8.64
N ARG A 43 5.64 11.84 -7.76
CA ARG A 43 5.61 12.06 -6.31
C ARG A 43 4.24 11.76 -5.68
N ALA A 44 3.39 10.99 -6.36
CA ALA A 44 2.04 10.67 -5.91
C ALA A 44 2.06 9.87 -4.60
N PRO A 45 1.45 10.39 -3.52
CA PRO A 45 1.37 9.67 -2.25
C PRO A 45 0.65 8.32 -2.37
N GLN A 46 -0.38 8.20 -3.23
CA GLN A 46 -1.03 6.91 -3.48
C GLN A 46 -0.04 5.84 -3.97
N ALA A 47 0.80 6.19 -4.95
CA ALA A 47 1.79 5.25 -5.48
C ALA A 47 2.82 4.86 -4.42
N LEU A 48 3.19 5.79 -3.52
CA LEU A 48 4.06 5.52 -2.39
C LEU A 48 3.41 4.55 -1.40
N GLY A 49 2.17 4.79 -0.99
CA GLY A 49 1.44 3.93 -0.05
C GLY A 49 1.25 2.51 -0.59
N SER A 50 0.91 2.39 -1.88
CA SER A 50 0.83 1.08 -2.53
C SER A 50 2.20 0.40 -2.57
N TRP A 51 3.27 1.10 -2.98
CA TRP A 51 4.61 0.54 -3.01
C TRP A 51 5.12 0.09 -1.64
N VAL A 52 4.93 0.89 -0.59
CA VAL A 52 5.31 0.50 0.79
C VAL A 52 4.59 -0.79 1.18
N SER A 53 3.30 -0.88 0.90
CA SER A 53 2.50 -2.07 1.24
C SER A 53 2.98 -3.33 0.51
N LEU A 54 3.38 -3.22 -0.76
CA LEU A 54 3.91 -4.35 -1.52
C LEU A 54 5.34 -4.72 -1.06
N SER A 55 6.23 -3.74 -0.90
CA SER A 55 7.64 -3.99 -0.53
C SER A 55 7.79 -4.52 0.90
N TRP A 56 6.84 -4.18 1.79
CA TRP A 56 6.74 -4.70 3.15
C TRP A 56 6.72 -6.25 3.21
N LEU A 57 6.15 -6.91 2.20
CA LEU A 57 6.07 -8.37 2.11
C LEU A 57 7.44 -9.06 2.08
N GLY A 58 8.50 -8.35 1.66
CA GLY A 58 9.86 -8.90 1.63
C GLY A 58 10.48 -9.10 3.01
N ALA A 59 9.97 -8.40 4.05
CA ALA A 59 10.35 -8.52 5.46
C ALA A 59 11.86 -8.61 5.78
N GLY A 60 12.73 -8.02 4.94
CA GLY A 60 14.19 -8.22 5.02
C GLY A 60 14.85 -7.72 6.32
N ALA A 61 14.15 -6.88 7.09
CA ALA A 61 14.61 -6.35 8.37
C ALA A 61 13.93 -7.00 9.59
N GLY A 62 13.14 -8.07 9.39
CA GLY A 62 12.36 -8.71 10.44
C GLY A 62 11.28 -7.77 10.99
N GLU A 63 11.12 -7.72 12.32
CA GLU A 63 10.13 -6.86 13.00
C GLU A 63 10.32 -5.35 12.75
N ARG A 64 11.52 -4.94 12.33
CA ARG A 64 11.82 -3.54 11.96
C ARG A 64 11.50 -3.22 10.50
N THR A 65 10.84 -4.12 9.79
CA THR A 65 10.47 -3.88 8.39
C THR A 65 9.44 -2.75 8.34
N PRO A 66 9.69 -1.66 7.58
CA PRO A 66 8.70 -0.60 7.41
C PRO A 66 7.49 -1.13 6.65
N GLY A 67 6.32 -0.98 7.24
CA GLY A 67 5.02 -1.24 6.64
C GLY A 67 4.21 0.05 6.46
N PRO A 68 2.95 -0.05 6.00
CA PRO A 68 2.14 1.11 5.65
C PRO A 68 1.80 2.00 6.85
N LEU A 69 1.63 1.43 8.05
CA LEU A 69 1.25 2.15 9.27
C LEU A 69 2.36 2.29 10.32
N GLY A 70 3.46 1.56 10.17
CA GLY A 70 4.53 1.46 11.17
C GLY A 70 5.49 0.32 10.83
N GLU A 71 6.36 -0.04 11.78
CA GLU A 71 7.24 -1.20 11.65
C GLU A 71 6.52 -2.48 12.09
N GLY A 72 6.79 -3.60 11.42
CA GLY A 72 6.25 -4.91 11.81
C GLY A 72 6.39 -5.98 10.72
N LEU A 73 6.09 -7.23 11.06
CA LEU A 73 6.09 -8.34 10.10
C LEU A 73 4.77 -8.41 9.30
N PRO A 74 4.82 -8.80 8.01
CA PRO A 74 3.65 -8.94 7.13
C PRO A 74 2.84 -10.20 7.41
N SER A 75 2.23 -10.28 8.59
CA SER A 75 1.21 -11.31 8.86
C SER A 75 -0.15 -10.90 8.28
N GLU A 76 -0.99 -11.89 7.95
CA GLU A 76 -2.32 -11.67 7.39
C GLU A 76 -3.19 -10.80 8.31
N ALA A 77 -3.18 -11.07 9.61
CA ALA A 77 -3.93 -10.30 10.60
C ALA A 77 -3.49 -8.82 10.63
N VAL A 78 -2.18 -8.56 10.52
CA VAL A 78 -1.65 -7.18 10.46
C VAL A 78 -2.01 -6.51 9.14
N ALA A 79 -2.07 -7.26 8.02
CA ALA A 79 -2.52 -6.71 6.75
C ALA A 79 -3.99 -6.30 6.79
N TRP A 80 -4.88 -7.14 7.34
CA TRP A 80 -6.31 -6.81 7.53
C TRP A 80 -6.50 -5.60 8.44
N SER A 81 -5.89 -5.59 9.63
CA SER A 81 -6.00 -4.46 10.55
C SER A 81 -5.41 -3.18 9.96
N SER A 82 -4.28 -3.29 9.23
CA SER A 82 -3.69 -2.14 8.56
C SER A 82 -4.57 -1.58 7.46
N MET A 83 -5.26 -2.44 6.71
CA MET A 83 -6.19 -2.01 5.67
C MET A 83 -7.35 -1.21 6.27
N LEU A 84 -7.95 -1.72 7.35
CA LEU A 84 -9.07 -1.08 8.04
C LEU A 84 -8.70 0.29 8.62
N VAL A 85 -7.52 0.39 9.25
CA VAL A 85 -7.02 1.65 9.81
C VAL A 85 -6.64 2.63 8.70
N ALA A 86 -6.00 2.15 7.63
CA ALA A 86 -5.66 3.00 6.48
C ALA A 86 -6.92 3.53 5.79
N ASP A 87 -8.00 2.75 5.72
CA ASP A 87 -9.28 3.17 5.13
C ASP A 87 -9.91 4.33 5.90
N ALA A 88 -10.08 4.16 7.21
CA ALA A 88 -10.58 5.23 8.08
C ALA A 88 -9.69 6.49 8.05
N LEU A 89 -8.36 6.34 8.01
CA LEU A 89 -7.45 7.47 7.87
C LEU A 89 -7.53 8.14 6.49
N ALA A 90 -7.70 7.38 5.41
CA ALA A 90 -7.84 7.90 4.06
C ALA A 90 -9.10 8.77 3.91
N GLU A 91 -10.21 8.34 4.52
CA GLU A 91 -11.45 9.10 4.57
C GLU A 91 -11.38 10.32 5.52
N GLY A 92 -10.36 10.37 6.38
CA GLY A 92 -10.17 11.45 7.33
C GLY A 92 -11.16 11.38 8.50
N GLU A 93 -11.56 10.17 8.86
CA GLU A 93 -12.47 9.90 9.96
C GLU A 93 -11.89 10.39 11.30
N PRO A 94 -12.75 10.75 12.28
CA PRO A 94 -12.29 11.05 13.63
C PRO A 94 -11.70 9.80 14.31
N TYR A 95 -10.96 10.01 15.41
CA TYR A 95 -10.36 8.89 16.15
C TYR A 95 -11.44 7.89 16.60
N PRO A 96 -11.31 6.59 16.24
CA PRO A 96 -12.34 5.61 16.54
C PRO A 96 -12.53 5.35 18.05
N PRO A 97 -13.77 5.10 18.51
CA PRO A 97 -14.03 4.72 19.88
C PRO A 97 -13.46 3.32 20.19
N SER A 98 -13.34 3.00 21.48
CA SER A 98 -12.70 1.73 21.92
C SER A 98 -13.40 0.48 21.38
N GLU A 99 -14.72 0.49 21.23
CA GLU A 99 -15.47 -0.62 20.64
C GLU A 99 -15.12 -0.90 19.18
N TRP A 100 -14.78 0.13 18.40
CA TRP A 100 -14.38 -0.05 17.00
C TRP A 100 -13.07 -0.83 16.91
N TRP A 101 -12.08 -0.48 17.74
CA TRP A 101 -10.81 -1.19 17.78
C TRP A 101 -10.97 -2.65 18.24
N ALA A 102 -11.86 -2.88 19.21
CA ALA A 102 -12.16 -4.23 19.70
C ALA A 102 -12.87 -5.09 18.64
N ALA A 103 -13.82 -4.51 17.89
CA ALA A 103 -14.55 -5.19 16.83
C ALA A 103 -13.64 -5.66 15.66
N HIS A 104 -12.50 -4.99 15.47
CA HIS A 104 -11.50 -5.34 14.46
C HIS A 104 -10.29 -6.08 15.05
N GLU A 105 -10.38 -6.52 16.31
CA GLU A 105 -9.33 -7.30 17.00
C GLU A 105 -7.97 -6.60 17.07
N ILE A 106 -7.95 -5.26 17.07
CA ILE A 106 -6.72 -4.46 17.11
C ILE A 106 -6.30 -4.23 18.56
N ALA A 107 -5.17 -4.83 18.95
CA ALA A 107 -4.66 -4.76 20.31
C ALA A 107 -4.24 -3.33 20.68
N PRO A 108 -4.35 -2.90 21.95
CA PRO A 108 -3.97 -1.55 22.37
C PRO A 108 -2.55 -1.12 21.99
N ALA A 109 -1.60 -2.06 21.93
CA ALA A 109 -0.22 -1.80 21.53
C ALA A 109 -0.06 -1.39 20.05
N ASP A 110 -1.02 -1.77 19.20
CA ASP A 110 -1.02 -1.52 17.76
C ASP A 110 -1.86 -0.29 17.38
N ARG A 111 -2.51 0.36 18.37
CA ARG A 111 -3.37 1.53 18.13
C ARG A 111 -2.52 2.80 18.07
N PHE A 112 -2.92 3.72 17.19
CA PHE A 112 -2.45 5.09 17.28
C PHE A 112 -3.01 5.78 18.52
N THR A 113 -2.29 6.77 19.04
CA THR A 113 -2.88 7.74 19.96
C THR A 113 -3.85 8.66 19.21
N SER A 114 -4.81 9.28 19.92
CA SER A 114 -5.74 10.26 19.29
C SER A 114 -4.99 11.38 18.58
N GLU A 115 -3.94 11.93 19.21
CA GLU A 115 -3.09 12.96 18.62
C GLU A 115 -2.40 12.49 17.33
N ALA A 116 -1.83 11.28 17.35
CA ALA A 116 -1.17 10.70 16.20
C ALA A 116 -2.15 10.40 15.05
N TRP A 117 -3.40 10.04 15.39
CA TRP A 117 -4.49 9.85 14.43
C TRP A 117 -4.90 11.18 13.80
N GLU A 118 -5.22 12.19 14.61
CA GLU A 118 -5.67 13.51 14.14
C GLU A 118 -4.64 14.17 13.22
N LEU A 119 -3.34 14.06 13.54
CA LEU A 119 -2.27 14.55 12.69
C LEU A 119 -2.27 13.90 11.31
N ARG A 120 -2.56 12.59 11.23
CA ARG A 120 -2.60 11.83 9.97
C ARG A 120 -3.89 12.09 9.20
N ALA A 121 -5.03 12.05 9.89
CA ALA A 121 -6.36 12.25 9.30
C ALA A 121 -6.57 13.68 8.78
N SER A 122 -5.84 14.67 9.32
CA SER A 122 -5.90 16.07 8.83
C SER A 122 -4.93 16.39 7.69
N ASP A 123 -3.91 15.55 7.45
CA ASP A 123 -2.91 15.78 6.41
C ASP A 123 -3.34 15.12 5.08
N SER A 124 -3.68 15.94 4.09
CA SER A 124 -4.08 15.47 2.76
C SER A 124 -3.06 14.56 2.05
N TYR A 125 -1.76 14.76 2.28
CA TYR A 125 -0.72 13.90 1.72
C TYR A 125 -0.78 12.51 2.35
N VAL A 126 -0.90 12.46 3.68
CA VAL A 126 -1.02 11.22 4.43
C VAL A 126 -2.31 10.48 4.06
N ARG A 127 -3.43 11.18 3.94
CA ARG A 127 -4.71 10.56 3.52
C ARG A 127 -4.61 9.88 2.15
N HIS A 128 -4.01 10.55 1.17
CA HIS A 128 -3.80 9.94 -0.14
C HIS A 128 -2.79 8.78 -0.10
N TYR A 129 -1.78 8.85 0.77
CA TYR A 129 -0.88 7.74 1.01
C TYR A 129 -1.64 6.53 1.57
N MET A 130 -2.52 6.76 2.55
CA MET A 130 -3.34 5.72 3.16
C MET A 130 -4.30 5.11 2.14
N HIS A 131 -4.92 5.91 1.25
CA HIS A 131 -5.72 5.38 0.15
C HIS A 131 -4.89 4.45 -0.76
N GLY A 132 -3.63 4.78 -1.03
CA GLY A 132 -2.72 3.89 -1.74
C GLY A 132 -2.47 2.57 -1.01
N ALA A 133 -2.29 2.62 0.30
CA ALA A 133 -2.12 1.44 1.15
C ALA A 133 -3.37 0.56 1.19
N VAL A 134 -4.56 1.15 1.34
CA VAL A 134 -5.86 0.42 1.33
C VAL A 134 -6.00 -0.38 0.05
N VAL A 135 -5.82 0.25 -1.11
CA VAL A 135 -5.98 -0.44 -2.40
C VAL A 135 -4.96 -1.57 -2.56
N ALA A 136 -3.72 -1.35 -2.14
CA ALA A 136 -2.68 -2.37 -2.24
C ALA A 136 -2.95 -3.55 -1.29
N LEU A 137 -3.28 -3.28 -0.03
CA LEU A 137 -3.60 -4.30 0.95
C LEU A 137 -4.86 -5.08 0.54
N GLY A 138 -5.91 -4.41 0.09
CA GLY A 138 -7.13 -5.06 -0.42
C GLY A 138 -6.84 -5.98 -1.59
N TRP A 139 -5.92 -5.59 -2.48
CA TRP A 139 -5.48 -6.46 -3.57
C TRP A 139 -4.66 -7.66 -3.10
N LEU A 140 -3.75 -7.47 -2.15
CA LEU A 140 -2.96 -8.55 -1.55
C LEU A 140 -3.84 -9.56 -0.80
N LEU A 141 -4.88 -9.09 -0.11
CA LEU A 141 -5.83 -9.89 0.67
C LEU A 141 -6.94 -10.52 -0.19
N GLY A 142 -7.04 -10.15 -1.47
CA GLY A 142 -8.08 -10.64 -2.38
C GLY A 142 -9.45 -9.97 -2.22
N ASP A 143 -9.59 -8.96 -1.34
CA ASP A 143 -10.79 -8.13 -1.21
C ASP A 143 -11.03 -7.26 -2.47
N LEU A 144 -9.94 -6.83 -3.09
CA LEU A 144 -9.95 -6.16 -4.39
C LEU A 144 -9.25 -7.05 -5.43
N THR A 145 -9.91 -7.29 -6.56
CA THR A 145 -9.30 -8.11 -7.63
C THR A 145 -8.64 -7.28 -8.72
N ASP A 146 -8.92 -5.98 -8.79
CA ASP A 146 -8.48 -5.10 -9.88
C ASP A 146 -7.25 -4.25 -9.49
N PRO A 147 -6.03 -4.63 -9.91
CA PRO A 147 -4.81 -3.88 -9.58
C PRO A 147 -4.76 -2.50 -10.24
N ARG A 148 -5.61 -2.22 -11.24
CA ARG A 148 -5.68 -0.90 -11.88
C ARG A 148 -6.11 0.19 -10.91
N LEU A 149 -6.75 -0.18 -9.80
CA LEU A 149 -7.14 0.75 -8.74
C LEU A 149 -5.92 1.41 -8.08
N MET A 150 -4.71 0.82 -8.18
CA MET A 150 -3.47 1.42 -7.66
C MET A 150 -2.95 2.59 -8.50
N ALA A 151 -3.58 2.89 -9.65
CA ALA A 151 -3.18 4.04 -10.46
C ALA A 151 -3.43 5.35 -9.69
N PRO A 152 -2.40 6.18 -9.45
CA PRO A 152 -2.54 7.39 -8.63
C PRO A 152 -3.46 8.41 -9.32
N VAL A 153 -4.29 9.08 -8.50
CA VAL A 153 -5.18 10.15 -8.97
C VAL A 153 -4.53 11.52 -8.84
N PHE A 154 -3.74 11.74 -7.80
CA PHE A 154 -3.10 13.02 -7.49
C PHE A 154 -1.58 12.88 -7.48
N ASN A 155 -0.87 13.93 -7.87
CA ASN A 155 0.59 14.01 -7.79
C ASN A 155 1.05 14.51 -6.40
N GLY A 156 2.36 14.66 -6.20
CA GLY A 156 2.92 15.09 -4.90
C GLY A 156 2.57 16.51 -4.45
N VAL A 157 1.94 17.33 -5.30
CA VAL A 157 1.43 18.67 -4.97
C VAL A 157 -0.10 18.72 -5.00
N ALA A 158 -0.77 17.58 -4.80
CA ALA A 158 -2.22 17.43 -4.75
C ALA A 158 -2.96 17.87 -6.03
N THR A 159 -2.28 17.93 -7.18
CA THR A 159 -2.91 18.19 -8.48
C THR A 159 -3.32 16.88 -9.14
N ARG A 160 -4.51 16.84 -9.73
CA ARG A 160 -5.01 15.65 -10.42
C ARG A 160 -4.12 15.30 -11.62
N ILE A 161 -3.69 14.05 -11.71
CA ILE A 161 -2.92 13.52 -12.84
C ILE A 161 -3.83 13.45 -14.08
N PRO A 162 -3.36 13.89 -15.27
CA PRO A 162 -4.16 13.86 -16.49
C PRO A 162 -4.77 12.49 -16.79
N ALA A 163 -6.00 12.49 -17.31
CA ALA A 163 -6.75 11.25 -17.54
C ALA A 163 -5.99 10.26 -18.45
N ALA A 164 -5.39 10.74 -19.53
CA ALA A 164 -4.60 9.90 -20.45
C ALA A 164 -3.41 9.22 -19.74
N GLU A 165 -2.71 9.94 -18.86
CA GLU A 165 -1.61 9.36 -18.07
C GLU A 165 -2.11 8.33 -17.06
N ARG A 166 -3.26 8.59 -16.42
CA ARG A 166 -3.88 7.62 -15.51
C ARG A 166 -4.30 6.36 -16.23
N GLU A 167 -4.93 6.46 -17.40
CA GLU A 167 -5.32 5.28 -18.19
C GLU A 167 -4.10 4.49 -18.69
N LEU A 168 -3.01 5.15 -19.08
CA LEU A 168 -1.75 4.47 -19.39
C LEU A 168 -1.20 3.71 -18.17
N CYS A 169 -1.25 4.31 -16.99
CA CYS A 169 -0.84 3.68 -15.73
C CYS A 169 -1.72 2.44 -15.43
N ARG A 170 -3.05 2.57 -15.55
CA ARG A 170 -3.99 1.45 -15.38
C ARG A 170 -3.69 0.31 -16.37
N ALA A 171 -3.49 0.62 -17.64
CA ALA A 171 -3.17 -0.40 -18.65
C ALA A 171 -1.87 -1.15 -18.31
N ARG A 172 -0.86 -0.45 -17.80
CA ARG A 172 0.40 -1.07 -17.34
C ARG A 172 0.18 -1.95 -16.11
N LEU A 173 -0.53 -1.49 -15.09
CA LEU A 173 -0.86 -2.29 -13.90
C LEU A 173 -1.56 -3.59 -14.28
N TRP A 174 -2.54 -3.52 -15.19
CA TRP A 174 -3.23 -4.69 -15.72
C TRP A 174 -2.30 -5.64 -16.46
N ALA A 175 -1.46 -5.13 -17.36
CA ALA A 175 -0.52 -5.97 -18.10
C ALA A 175 0.48 -6.68 -17.16
N LEU A 176 0.93 -5.99 -16.10
CA LEU A 176 1.86 -6.56 -15.12
C LEU A 176 1.21 -7.63 -14.22
N SER A 177 -0.10 -7.55 -13.96
CA SER A 177 -0.84 -8.60 -13.24
C SER A 177 -1.15 -9.82 -14.12
N GLU A 178 -1.51 -9.59 -15.38
CA GLU A 178 -1.92 -10.63 -16.34
C GLU A 178 -0.76 -11.35 -17.04
N SER A 179 0.50 -10.93 -16.82
CA SER A 179 1.70 -11.54 -17.44
C SER A 179 1.98 -13.00 -16.98
N THR A 180 0.93 -13.70 -16.52
CA THR A 180 0.91 -15.02 -15.90
C THR A 180 0.08 -16.04 -16.69
N GLN A 181 -0.51 -15.72 -17.86
CA GLN A 181 -1.03 -16.79 -18.71
C GLN A 181 0.14 -17.51 -19.43
N PRO A 182 0.45 -18.79 -19.13
CA PRO A 182 1.14 -19.59 -20.11
C PRO A 182 0.29 -19.55 -21.39
N ALA A 183 0.93 -19.36 -22.54
CA ALA A 183 0.28 -19.59 -23.81
C ALA A 183 -0.36 -20.97 -23.75
N THR A 184 -1.69 -21.03 -23.78
CA THR A 184 -2.41 -22.27 -24.04
C THR A 184 -1.90 -22.76 -25.40
N ALA A 185 -1.04 -23.77 -25.37
CA ALA A 185 -0.67 -24.52 -26.57
C ALA A 185 -1.96 -25.09 -27.16
N GLY A 186 -2.14 -24.85 -28.47
CA GLY A 186 -3.37 -25.15 -29.21
C GLY A 186 -3.65 -26.63 -29.42
#